data_AF-A0A158KXB4-F1
#
_entry.id   AF-A0A158KXB4-F1
#
_cell.length_a   1.000
_cell.length_b   1.000
_cell.length_c   1.000
_cell.angle_alpha   90.00
_cell.angle_beta   90.00
_cell.angle_gamma   90.00
#
_symmetry.space_group_name_H-M   'P 1'
#
loop_
_entity.id
_entity.type
_entity.pdbx_description
1 polymer ?
#
loop_
_entity_poly.entity_id
_entity_poly.type
_entity_poly.pdbx_seq_one_letter_code
_entity_poly.pdbx_strand_id
1 'polypeptide(L)'
;MLGHGVLLGWLLAIAAPLNMGTVVPASKRVVETGYNYVLECRTHEPSASVRHVAQWLIDEMRAELKKVDYVLASVERVRRGAPG
;
A
#
# COMPACT_ATOMS: atom_id res chain seq x y z
N MET A 1 21.07 -1.13 11.06
CA MET A 1 21.14 0.09 10.24
C MET A 1 20.95 1.27 11.17
N LEU A 2 21.88 2.23 11.20
CA LEU A 2 21.66 3.51 11.88
C LEU A 2 20.45 4.20 11.24
N GLY A 3 19.47 4.63 12.03
CA GLY A 3 18.24 5.25 11.55
C GLY A 3 18.48 6.68 11.06
N HIS A 4 18.81 6.83 9.78
CA HIS A 4 19.22 8.11 9.17
C HIS A 4 18.07 9.08 8.87
N GLY A 5 16.84 8.82 9.31
CA GLY A 5 15.75 9.79 9.20
C GLY A 5 14.35 9.18 9.09
N VAL A 6 13.40 10.06 8.78
CA VAL A 6 12.01 9.73 8.50
C VAL A 6 11.75 9.93 7.02
N LEU A 7 11.05 8.99 6.40
CA LEU A 7 10.62 9.10 5.01
C LEU A 7 9.10 8.94 4.92
N LEU A 8 8.49 9.65 3.98
CA LEU A 8 7.10 9.45 3.61
C LEU A 8 7.04 8.47 2.44
N GLY A 9 6.32 7.37 2.62
CA GLY A 9 6.18 6.34 1.61
C GLY A 9 4.74 5.88 1.47
N TRP A 10 4.36 5.51 0.24
CA TRP A 10 3.09 4.83 0.00
C TRP A 10 3.09 3.49 0.72
N LEU A 11 1.95 3.13 1.32
CA LEU A 11 1.86 1.91 2.14
C LEU A 11 2.33 0.67 1.38
N LEU A 12 2.01 0.56 0.09
CA LEU A 12 2.46 -0.55 -0.75
C LEU A 12 3.98 -0.60 -0.92
N ALA A 13 4.64 0.56 -1.08
CA ALA A 13 6.08 0.65 -1.26
C ALA A 13 6.86 0.33 0.03
N ILE A 14 6.25 0.55 1.20
CA ILE A 14 6.86 0.29 2.51
C ILE A 14 6.31 -0.97 3.20
N ALA A 15 5.39 -1.71 2.57
CA ALA A 15 4.74 -2.87 3.18
C ALA A 15 5.75 -3.96 3.55
N ALA A 16 6.60 -4.35 2.61
CA ALA A 16 7.63 -5.36 2.85
C ALA A 16 8.59 -4.98 4.00
N PRO A 17 9.22 -3.78 4.02
CA PRO A 17 10.10 -3.42 5.14
C PRO A 17 9.36 -3.24 6.48
N LEU A 18 8.07 -2.85 6.48
CA LEU A 18 7.22 -2.86 7.68
C LEU A 18 6.98 -4.29 8.19
N ASN A 19 6.60 -5.20 7.29
CA ASN A 19 6.36 -6.61 7.58
C ASN A 19 7.63 -7.30 8.14
N MET A 20 8.80 -6.92 7.65
CA MET A 20 10.09 -7.42 8.13
C MET A 20 10.59 -6.73 9.41
N GLY A 21 9.90 -5.69 9.90
CA GLY A 21 10.31 -4.92 11.07
C GLY A 21 11.58 -4.08 10.86
N THR A 22 12.01 -3.89 9.61
CA THR A 22 13.19 -3.08 9.25
C THR A 22 12.92 -1.58 9.29
N VAL A 23 11.64 -1.20 9.24
CA VAL A 23 11.14 0.16 9.49
C VAL A 23 9.94 0.09 10.42
N VAL A 24 9.65 1.20 11.09
CA VAL A 24 8.50 1.35 11.99
C VAL A 24 7.73 2.63 11.65
N PRO A 25 6.42 2.70 11.94
CA PRO A 25 5.69 3.95 11.82
C PRO A 25 6.32 5.05 12.67
N ALA A 26 6.67 6.18 12.04
CA ALA A 26 7.23 7.35 12.72
C ALA A 26 6.15 8.20 13.44
N SER A 27 4.88 7.90 13.23
CA SER A 27 3.73 8.61 13.77
C SER A 27 2.65 7.63 14.22
N LYS A 28 1.85 8.03 15.21
CA LYS A 28 0.63 7.32 15.62
C LYS A 28 -0.53 7.51 14.64
N ARG A 29 -0.34 8.21 13.53
CA ARG A 29 -1.37 8.48 12.53
C ARG A 29 -0.96 7.94 11.17
N VAL A 30 -1.91 7.31 10.49
CA VAL A 30 -1.82 6.97 9.07
C VAL A 30 -2.88 7.73 8.31
N VAL A 31 -2.45 8.43 7.26
CA VAL A 31 -3.34 9.13 6.35
C VAL A 31 -3.60 8.23 5.15
N GLU A 32 -4.85 7.81 4.98
CA GLU A 32 -5.28 7.15 3.75
C GLU A 32 -5.33 8.19 2.63
N THR A 33 -4.41 8.04 1.69
CA THR A 33 -4.33 8.85 0.49
C THR A 33 -4.92 8.00 -0.64
N GLY A 34 -6.00 8.46 -1.27
CA GLY A 34 -6.83 7.68 -2.20
C GLY A 34 -6.18 7.40 -3.57
N TYR A 35 -4.92 6.96 -3.60
CA TYR A 35 -4.23 6.62 -4.84
C TYR A 35 -4.78 5.33 -5.43
N ASN A 36 -5.12 5.39 -6.71
CA ASN A 36 -5.60 4.26 -7.50
C ASN A 36 -4.44 3.68 -8.31
N TYR A 37 -4.20 2.39 -8.19
CA TYR A 37 -3.31 1.65 -9.09
C TYR A 37 -4.15 1.12 -10.25
N VAL A 38 -3.73 1.44 -11.48
CA VAL A 38 -4.39 0.97 -12.71
C VAL A 38 -3.41 0.15 -13.53
N LEU A 39 -3.90 -0.95 -14.11
CA LEU A 39 -3.15 -1.68 -15.11
C LEU A 39 -3.51 -1.12 -16.48
N GLU A 40 -2.58 -0.40 -17.09
CA GLU A 40 -2.78 0.12 -18.44
C GLU A 40 -2.48 -0.96 -19.48
N CYS A 41 -3.44 -1.20 -20.37
CA CYS A 41 -3.33 -2.12 -21.48
C CYS A 41 -3.34 -1.33 -22.79
N ARG A 42 -2.46 -1.70 -23.74
CA ARG A 42 -2.46 -1.07 -25.08
C ARG A 42 -3.75 -1.34 -25.85
N THR A 43 -4.38 -2.48 -25.60
CA THR A 43 -5.66 -2.86 -26.20
C THR A 43 -6.82 -2.47 -25.29
N HIS A 44 -7.88 -1.94 -25.88
CA HIS A 44 -9.12 -1.62 -25.16
C HIS A 44 -9.78 -2.87 -24.57
N GLU A 45 -9.56 -4.03 -25.21
CA GLU A 45 -10.00 -5.34 -24.73
C GLU A 45 -8.78 -6.20 -24.40
N PRO A 46 -8.41 -6.35 -23.12
CA PRO A 46 -7.34 -7.27 -22.73
C PRO A 46 -7.77 -8.72 -22.95
N SER A 47 -6.82 -9.62 -23.20
CA SER A 47 -7.11 -11.05 -23.27
C SER A 47 -7.51 -11.61 -21.90
N ALA A 48 -8.09 -12.82 -21.88
CA ALA A 48 -8.42 -13.49 -20.62
C ALA A 48 -7.18 -13.68 -19.73
N SER A 49 -6.04 -14.03 -20.32
CA SER A 49 -4.76 -14.16 -19.60
C SER A 49 -4.30 -12.85 -18.99
N VAL A 50 -4.43 -11.73 -19.71
CA VAL A 50 -4.08 -10.40 -19.17
C VAL A 50 -4.98 -10.04 -17.99
N ARG A 51 -6.29 -10.28 -18.09
CA ARG A 51 -7.21 -10.09 -16.96
C ARG A 51 -6.85 -10.96 -15.75
N HIS A 52 -6.46 -12.20 -15.99
CA HIS A 52 -6.05 -13.12 -14.93
C HIS A 52 -4.79 -12.61 -14.21
N VAL A 53 -3.77 -12.18 -14.95
CA VAL A 53 -2.54 -11.60 -14.37
C VAL A 53 -2.85 -10.31 -13.61
N ALA A 54 -3.71 -9.45 -14.16
CA ALA A 54 -4.14 -8.22 -13.49
C ALA A 54 -4.78 -8.52 -12.12
N GLN A 55 -5.69 -9.49 -12.09
CA GLN A 55 -6.36 -9.91 -10.86
C GLN A 55 -5.37 -10.51 -9.87
N TRP A 56 -4.46 -11.38 -10.34
CA TRP A 56 -3.41 -11.96 -9.50
C TRP A 56 -2.52 -10.88 -8.87
N LEU A 57 -2.07 -9.87 -9.63
CA LEU A 57 -1.29 -8.75 -9.09
C LEU A 57 -2.04 -7.99 -7.99
N ILE A 58 -3.33 -7.72 -8.20
CA ILE A 58 -4.19 -7.07 -7.20
C ILE A 58 -4.26 -7.90 -5.93
N ASP A 59 -4.40 -9.22 -6.07
CA ASP A 59 -4.52 -10.13 -4.93
C ASP A 59 -3.19 -10.25 -4.15
N GLU A 60 -2.04 -10.30 -4.84
CA GLU A 60 -0.72 -10.23 -4.21
C GLU A 60 -0.53 -8.92 -3.43
N MET A 61 -0.89 -7.78 -4.04
CA MET A 61 -0.83 -6.48 -3.39
C MET A 61 -1.72 -6.43 -2.13
N ARG A 62 -2.94 -6.97 -2.20
CA ARG A 62 -3.85 -7.06 -1.05
C ARG A 62 -3.30 -7.98 0.04
N ALA A 63 -2.75 -9.13 -0.34
CA ALA A 63 -2.18 -10.08 0.59
C ALA A 63 -0.99 -9.47 1.33
N GLU A 64 -0.14 -8.69 0.64
CA GLU A 64 0.99 -8.02 1.26
C GLU A 64 0.55 -6.91 2.22
N LEU A 65 -0.44 -6.11 1.84
CA LEU A 65 -1.01 -5.06 2.71
C LEU A 65 -1.70 -5.65 3.96
N LYS A 66 -2.36 -6.80 3.84
CA LYS A 66 -3.02 -7.47 4.97
C LYS A 66 -2.03 -7.89 6.07
N LYS A 67 -0.78 -8.22 5.71
CA LYS A 67 0.27 -8.53 6.70
C LYS A 67 0.64 -7.29 7.53
N VAL A 68 0.54 -6.11 6.92
CA VAL A 68 0.86 -4.82 7.55
C VAL A 68 -0.23 -4.39 8.55
N ASP A 69 -1.46 -4.94 8.46
CA ASP A 69 -2.58 -4.58 9.34
C ASP A 69 -2.22 -4.71 10.83
N TYR A 70 -1.40 -5.70 11.20
CA TYR A 70 -0.93 -5.87 12.58
C TYR A 70 -0.09 -4.68 13.06
N VAL A 71 0.84 -4.20 12.22
CA VAL A 71 1.68 -3.03 12.52
C VAL A 71 0.81 -1.77 12.64
N LEU A 72 -0.20 -1.65 11.76
CA LEU A 72 -1.11 -0.52 11.73
C LEU A 72 -2.22 -0.58 12.79
N ALA A 73 -2.42 -1.70 13.49
CA ALA A 73 -3.43 -1.79 14.54
C ALA A 73 -3.20 -0.77 15.67
N SER A 74 -1.95 -0.33 15.83
CA SER A 74 -1.53 0.66 16.84
C SER A 74 -1.61 2.12 16.38
N VAL A 75 -1.97 2.37 15.11
CA VAL A 75 -2.01 3.73 14.54
C VAL A 75 -3.44 4.16 14.19
N GLU A 76 -3.75 5.41 14.50
CA GLU A 76 -5.01 6.07 14.18
C GLU A 76 -5.11 6.31 12.67
N ARG A 77 -6.15 5.77 12.03
CA ARG A 77 -6.45 6.06 10.62
C ARG A 77 -7.16 7.39 10.51
N VAL A 78 -6.51 8.35 9.87
CA VAL A 78 -7.07 9.67 9.58
C VAL A 78 -7.56 9.68 8.13
N ARG A 79 -8.88 9.77 7.96
CA ARG A 79 -9.48 10.06 6.66
C ARG A 79 -9.34 11.54 6.37
N ARG A 80 -8.90 11.89 5.17
CA ARG A 80 -8.96 13.29 4.72
C ARG A 80 -10.44 13.67 4.63
N GLY A 81 -10.90 14.61 5.46
CA GLY A 81 -12.23 15.20 5.32
C GLY A 81 -12.38 15.77 3.90
N ALA A 82 -13.58 15.66 3.33
CA ALA A 82 -13.90 16.27 2.04
C ALA A 82 -13.46 17.75 2.05
N PRO A 83 -12.88 18.28 0.96
CA PRO A 83 -12.66 19.71 0.86
C PRO A 83 -14.03 20.40 0.98
N GLY A 84 -14.16 21.26 2.00
CA GLY A 84 -15.29 22.18 2.13
C GLY A 84 -15.18 23.34 1.16
#